data_AF-A0A180GY67-F1
#
_entry.id   AF-A0A180GY67-F1
#
_cell.length_a   1.000
_cell.length_b   1.000
_cell.length_c   1.000
_cell.angle_alpha   90.00
_cell.angle_beta   90.00
_cell.angle_gamma   90.00
#
_symmetry.space_group_name_H-M   'P 1'
#
loop_
_entity.id
_entity.type
_entity.pdbx_description
1 polymer ?
#
loop_
_entity_poly.entity_id
_entity_poly.type
_entity_poly.pdbx_seq_one_letter_code
_entity_poly.pdbx_strand_id
1 'polypeptide(L)'
;MVQRSIAEPNGIKPPMGWSSDWAIECNAPRDETIYGQADRIDKNGLKTAGYTTIIFDCGWERGYNSDGSPQTLTDREILELNKRFIHKQTEKASFPNGIGNFVGWIKPKGFNFGVGTWGGPQLCSRPFGGGPEAGLDIPWDLEAYVKSLADQGVVYLMHRPCDMPSTEFLQNPDTATKLDERYINMQNALLNTRVSMFYATGQWGASALAQQKLANSWRVSDEQLPIWDSFVRSLNGVVAFAHYARPGAFNDLGFLRLARTDDGELNFVEKRTMFTFWAATKSPLIFSDKVQDVDKDTVEMIKNPNAIKVNQDELGKSVTLRRRYPNEKDIWSGPLKDGGTVVFVVNWAQGDQRTTIKLDDLGFSAARVEDLWVGQDLGIKEKSFEIDIAHRGSLLLKLTETKEAPRKEFTRFTIDQAEVVAPAEIKMVGDQKVARYIGPEGKGSVVWKDIPGGGTDEVTIALDYIHAALPENNEDTGNLSFKRVLITVNDDANLQFQVHLPRTGMTWSDIYNGFLASIKLPNKSNTVRISGLDQWAPEFVALSIVKTPATPAT
;
A
#
# COMPACT_ATOMS: atom_id res chain seq x y z
N MET A 1 -25.54 -23.84 1.73
CA MET A 1 -24.78 -23.20 2.82
C MET A 1 -24.95 -21.70 2.65
N VAL A 2 -25.76 -21.05 3.49
CA VAL A 2 -26.05 -19.61 3.34
C VAL A 2 -24.80 -18.84 3.72
N GLN A 3 -24.15 -18.24 2.73
CA GLN A 3 -23.02 -17.34 2.91
C GLN A 3 -23.55 -16.13 3.70
N ARG A 4 -23.29 -16.06 5.01
CA ARG A 4 -23.59 -14.84 5.78
C ARG A 4 -22.86 -13.69 5.09
N SER A 5 -23.58 -12.72 4.54
CA SER A 5 -22.98 -11.50 4.05
C SER A 5 -22.24 -10.87 5.22
N ILE A 6 -20.92 -10.77 5.11
CA ILE A 6 -20.10 -10.00 6.05
C ILE A 6 -20.71 -8.59 6.01
N ALA A 7 -21.16 -8.07 7.15
CA ALA A 7 -21.65 -6.70 7.20
C ALA A 7 -20.55 -5.76 6.66
N GLU A 8 -20.90 -4.84 5.78
CA GLU A 8 -19.94 -3.84 5.31
C GLU A 8 -19.45 -3.03 6.52
N PRO A 9 -18.12 -2.84 6.69
CA PRO A 9 -17.59 -1.96 7.72
C PRO A 9 -18.16 -0.53 7.58
N ASN A 10 -18.32 0.17 8.69
CA ASN A 10 -18.82 1.55 8.69
C ASN A 10 -17.88 2.47 7.88
N GLY A 11 -18.42 3.30 6.99
CA GLY A 11 -17.62 4.20 6.15
C GLY A 11 -17.24 3.56 4.81
N ILE A 12 -18.10 3.76 3.81
CA ILE A 12 -17.97 3.16 2.47
C ILE A 12 -16.81 3.73 1.61
N LYS A 13 -16.16 4.81 2.05
CA LYS A 13 -15.10 5.53 1.33
C LYS A 13 -13.84 5.63 2.20
N PRO A 14 -12.65 5.67 1.58
CA PRO A 14 -11.42 5.86 2.33
C PRO A 14 -11.39 7.27 2.94
N PRO A 15 -10.89 7.44 4.17
CA PRO A 15 -10.86 8.73 4.83
C PRO A 15 -9.83 9.65 4.17
N MET A 16 -10.13 10.94 4.19
CA MET A 16 -9.23 12.01 3.78
C MET A 16 -8.98 12.89 4.99
N GLY A 17 -7.73 13.23 5.28
CA GLY A 17 -7.42 13.89 6.53
C GLY A 17 -5.96 14.14 6.81
N TRP A 18 -5.66 14.29 8.09
CA TRP A 18 -4.33 14.56 8.60
C TRP A 18 -4.07 13.75 9.88
N SER A 19 -2.85 13.25 10.04
CA SER A 19 -2.39 12.56 11.26
C SER A 19 -1.27 13.35 11.93
N SER A 20 -1.20 13.27 13.27
CA SER A 20 -0.13 13.88 14.06
C SER A 20 1.20 13.09 14.04
N ASP A 21 1.23 11.89 13.46
CA ASP A 21 2.35 10.94 13.53
C ASP A 21 3.72 11.57 13.23
N TRP A 22 3.91 12.12 12.04
CA TRP A 22 5.19 12.71 11.61
C TRP A 22 5.32 14.19 11.94
N ALA A 23 4.19 14.91 12.00
CA ALA A 23 4.19 16.34 12.24
C ALA A 23 4.50 16.70 13.70
N ILE A 24 4.11 15.83 14.64
CA ILE A 24 4.15 16.08 16.09
C ILE A 24 4.84 14.95 16.84
N GLU A 25 4.81 13.72 16.33
CA GLU A 25 5.39 12.52 16.95
C GLU A 25 4.75 12.13 18.29
N CYS A 26 5.21 11.02 18.87
CA CYS A 26 4.61 10.42 20.06
C CYS A 26 5.12 10.99 21.39
N ASN A 27 6.21 11.77 21.38
CA ASN A 27 6.93 12.11 22.61
C ASN A 27 6.16 13.11 23.51
N ALA A 28 5.34 14.00 22.95
CA ALA A 28 4.39 14.82 23.71
C ALA A 28 3.38 15.57 22.80
N PRO A 29 2.57 14.88 21.97
CA PRO A 29 1.51 15.53 21.24
C PRO A 29 0.47 16.12 22.19
N ARG A 30 -0.10 17.27 21.84
CA ARG A 30 -1.05 18.04 22.67
C ARG A 30 -2.18 18.58 21.80
N ASP A 31 -3.35 18.76 22.40
CA ASP A 31 -4.47 19.43 21.74
C ASP A 31 -4.09 20.79 21.14
N GLU A 32 -3.30 21.59 21.87
CA GLU A 32 -2.81 22.91 21.44
C GLU A 32 -2.02 22.88 20.14
N THR A 33 -1.26 21.81 19.89
CA THR A 33 -0.48 21.68 18.65
C THR A 33 -1.35 21.28 17.46
N ILE A 34 -2.49 20.62 17.71
CA ILE A 34 -3.45 20.27 16.67
C ILE A 34 -4.36 21.44 16.29
N TYR A 35 -4.64 22.36 17.23
CA TYR A 35 -5.46 23.55 16.95
C TYR A 35 -4.97 24.33 15.72
N GLY A 36 -3.67 24.63 15.69
CA GLY A 36 -3.05 25.34 14.57
C GLY A 36 -3.03 24.54 13.26
N GLN A 37 -2.95 23.20 13.32
CA GLN A 37 -2.96 22.36 12.12
C GLN A 37 -4.36 22.32 11.48
N ALA A 38 -5.40 22.12 12.30
CA ALA A 38 -6.79 22.11 11.82
C ALA A 38 -7.21 23.45 11.20
N ASP A 39 -6.85 24.57 11.83
CA ASP A 39 -7.14 25.91 11.28
C ASP A 39 -6.41 26.15 9.94
N ARG A 40 -5.20 25.60 9.76
CA ARG A 40 -4.48 25.67 8.47
C ARG A 40 -5.08 24.78 7.40
N ILE A 41 -5.53 23.58 7.75
CA ILE A 41 -6.26 22.67 6.84
C ILE A 41 -7.51 23.38 6.29
N ASP A 42 -8.24 24.07 7.16
CA ASP A 42 -9.39 24.87 6.74
C ASP A 42 -8.98 26.06 5.86
N LYS A 43 -8.03 26.89 6.34
CA LYS A 43 -7.55 28.10 5.64
C LYS A 43 -7.00 27.81 4.24
N ASN A 44 -6.34 26.67 4.05
CA ASN A 44 -5.76 26.28 2.77
C ASN A 44 -6.78 25.59 1.83
N GLY A 45 -8.03 25.43 2.26
CA GLY A 45 -9.12 24.86 1.49
C GLY A 45 -9.13 23.32 1.44
N LEU A 46 -8.26 22.65 2.21
CA LEU A 46 -8.21 21.19 2.26
C LEU A 46 -9.48 20.61 2.88
N LYS A 47 -10.04 21.26 3.91
CA LYS A 47 -11.32 20.86 4.50
C LYS A 47 -12.44 20.83 3.45
N THR A 48 -12.54 21.88 2.63
CA THR A 48 -13.50 21.98 1.52
C THR A 48 -13.28 20.90 0.45
N ALA A 49 -12.04 20.49 0.22
CA ALA A 49 -11.68 19.40 -0.68
C ALA A 49 -12.00 18.00 -0.11
N GLY A 50 -12.39 17.90 1.17
CA GLY A 50 -12.80 16.65 1.82
C GLY A 50 -11.87 16.16 2.94
N TYR A 51 -10.71 16.80 3.15
CA TYR A 51 -9.77 16.46 4.23
C TYR A 51 -10.35 16.86 5.58
N THR A 52 -11.14 15.96 6.17
CA THR A 52 -11.99 16.22 7.33
C THR A 52 -11.67 15.34 8.53
N THR A 53 -10.82 14.31 8.39
CA THR A 53 -10.41 13.46 9.52
C THR A 53 -9.13 13.99 10.15
N ILE A 54 -9.13 14.23 11.45
CA ILE A 54 -7.95 14.60 12.23
C ILE A 54 -7.64 13.47 13.20
N ILE A 55 -6.45 12.87 13.08
CA ILE A 55 -6.02 11.72 13.88
C ILE A 55 -4.97 12.17 14.90
N PHE A 56 -5.27 11.94 16.18
CA PHE A 56 -4.31 12.03 17.26
C PHE A 56 -3.63 10.67 17.42
N ASP A 57 -2.44 10.56 16.86
CA ASP A 57 -1.89 9.30 16.42
C ASP A 57 -1.28 8.43 17.54
N CYS A 58 -0.62 9.05 18.51
CA CYS A 58 0.05 8.36 19.62
C CYS A 58 0.30 9.32 20.80
N GLY A 59 0.92 8.84 21.88
CA GLY A 59 1.35 9.67 23.01
C GLY A 59 0.26 10.10 24.00
N TRP A 60 -1.03 9.85 23.72
CA TRP A 60 -2.16 10.26 24.56
C TRP A 60 -2.62 9.20 25.58
N GLU A 61 -2.48 7.92 25.24
CA GLU A 61 -2.99 6.79 26.01
C GLU A 61 -1.96 6.36 27.05
N ARG A 62 -2.34 6.40 28.34
CA ARG A 62 -1.45 6.00 29.45
C ARG A 62 -1.78 4.64 30.05
N GLY A 63 -3.01 4.16 29.92
CA GLY A 63 -3.46 2.94 30.56
C GLY A 63 -4.97 2.82 30.46
N TYR A 64 -5.57 2.03 31.35
CA TYR A 64 -7.01 1.83 31.37
C TYR A 64 -7.54 2.02 32.79
N ASN A 65 -8.69 2.67 32.88
CA ASN A 65 -9.41 2.85 34.13
C ASN A 65 -10.09 1.54 34.56
N SER A 66 -10.55 1.48 35.81
CA SER A 66 -11.27 0.33 36.36
C SER A 66 -12.63 0.07 35.72
N ASP A 67 -13.13 0.99 34.89
CA ASP A 67 -14.36 0.87 34.11
C ASP A 67 -14.11 0.47 32.65
N GLY A 68 -12.85 0.21 32.27
CA GLY A 68 -12.44 -0.21 30.93
C GLY A 68 -12.16 0.94 29.97
N SER A 69 -12.39 2.20 30.36
CA SER A 69 -12.07 3.35 29.52
C SER A 69 -10.57 3.58 29.39
N PRO A 70 -10.08 4.20 28.30
CA PRO A 70 -8.70 4.66 28.26
C PRO A 70 -8.43 5.71 29.33
N GLN A 71 -7.23 5.67 29.89
CA GLN A 71 -6.71 6.67 30.83
C GLN A 71 -5.86 7.69 30.08
N THR A 72 -6.22 8.97 30.21
CA THR A 72 -5.38 10.11 29.82
C THR A 72 -4.77 10.76 31.05
N LEU A 73 -3.79 11.65 30.86
CA LEU A 73 -3.28 12.48 31.96
C LEU A 73 -3.83 13.89 31.96
N THR A 74 -3.89 14.45 33.16
CA THR A 74 -4.00 15.88 33.42
C THR A 74 -2.62 16.50 33.58
N ASP A 75 -2.53 17.82 33.37
CA ASP A 75 -1.29 18.58 33.63
C ASP A 75 -0.81 18.38 35.07
N ARG A 76 -1.74 18.31 36.03
CA ARG A 76 -1.42 18.08 37.44
C ARG A 76 -0.73 16.72 37.65
N GLU A 77 -1.26 15.66 37.06
CA GLU A 77 -0.66 14.33 37.18
C GLU A 77 0.72 14.25 36.52
N ILE A 78 0.92 14.97 35.41
CA ILE A 78 2.22 15.12 34.76
C ILE A 78 3.22 15.85 35.67
N LEU A 79 2.81 16.94 36.31
CA LEU A 79 3.65 17.67 37.26
C LEU A 79 4.01 16.81 38.47
N GLU A 80 3.06 16.01 38.99
CA GLU A 80 3.34 15.08 40.09
C GLU A 80 4.28 13.94 39.69
N LEU A 81 4.17 13.42 38.46
CA LEU A 81 5.10 12.43 37.92
C LEU A 81 6.51 13.00 37.74
N ASN A 82 6.62 14.22 37.21
CA ASN A 82 7.91 14.90 37.01
C ASN A 82 8.73 14.98 38.31
N LYS A 83 8.08 15.05 39.49
CA LYS A 83 8.79 15.03 40.79
C LYS A 83 9.54 13.73 41.07
N ARG A 84 9.20 12.63 40.37
CA ARG A 84 9.76 11.28 40.58
C ARG A 84 10.89 10.94 39.61
N PHE A 85 11.15 11.76 38.60
CA PHE A 85 12.17 11.50 37.56
C PHE A 85 13.29 12.55 37.60
N ILE A 86 14.53 12.12 37.35
CA ILE A 86 15.73 12.99 37.31
C ILE A 86 15.70 13.94 36.09
N HIS A 87 15.11 13.48 34.98
CA HIS A 87 14.89 14.29 33.78
C HIS A 87 13.38 14.48 33.55
N LYS A 88 12.93 15.74 33.46
CA LYS A 88 11.54 16.08 33.09
C LYS A 88 11.26 15.63 31.66
N GLN A 89 10.10 15.02 31.42
CA GLN A 89 9.73 14.50 30.09
C GLN A 89 8.81 15.46 29.31
N THR A 90 7.73 15.96 29.94
CA THR A 90 6.85 17.02 29.40
C THR A 90 6.21 17.78 30.56
N GLU A 91 5.71 18.99 30.34
CA GLU A 91 5.02 19.78 31.38
C GLU A 91 3.50 19.84 31.19
N LYS A 92 2.98 19.37 30.04
CA LYS A 92 1.54 19.34 29.75
C LYS A 92 1.08 18.01 29.18
N ALA A 93 -0.19 17.73 29.40
CA ALA A 93 -0.91 16.56 28.94
C ALA A 93 -1.34 16.67 27.48
N SER A 94 -1.60 15.51 26.87
CA SER A 94 -2.16 15.44 25.53
C SER A 94 -3.59 16.00 25.44
N PHE A 95 -4.40 15.67 26.44
CA PHE A 95 -5.77 16.17 26.60
C PHE A 95 -5.97 16.72 28.01
N PRO A 96 -5.45 17.93 28.33
CA PRO A 96 -5.48 18.49 29.68
C PRO A 96 -6.92 18.62 30.24
N ASN A 97 -7.90 18.80 29.35
CA ASN A 97 -9.33 18.89 29.68
C ASN A 97 -10.13 17.65 29.25
N GLY A 98 -9.46 16.54 28.91
CA GLY A 98 -10.07 15.31 28.42
C GLY A 98 -10.44 15.31 26.93
N ILE A 99 -10.57 14.12 26.35
CA ILE A 99 -10.86 13.92 24.92
C ILE A 99 -12.19 14.57 24.52
N GLY A 100 -13.23 14.42 25.35
CA GLY A 100 -14.54 15.02 25.08
C GLY A 100 -14.50 16.55 24.92
N ASN A 101 -13.62 17.26 25.64
CA ASN A 101 -13.45 18.70 25.49
C ASN A 101 -12.82 19.04 24.13
N PHE A 102 -11.78 18.30 23.74
CA PHE A 102 -11.15 18.44 22.42
C PHE A 102 -12.13 18.16 21.28
N VAL A 103 -12.93 17.10 21.40
CA VAL A 103 -13.99 16.78 20.43
C VAL A 103 -15.03 17.89 20.35
N GLY A 104 -15.43 18.45 21.50
CA GLY A 104 -16.33 19.60 21.58
C GLY A 104 -15.80 20.84 20.85
N TRP A 105 -14.48 21.00 20.73
CA TRP A 105 -13.85 22.06 19.95
C TRP A 105 -13.74 21.72 18.45
N ILE A 106 -13.33 20.50 18.10
CA ILE A 106 -13.00 20.14 16.72
C ILE A 106 -14.25 19.85 15.86
N LYS A 107 -15.29 19.26 16.45
CA LYS A 107 -16.51 18.86 15.73
C LYS A 107 -17.31 20.05 15.17
N PRO A 108 -17.54 21.15 15.90
CA PRO A 108 -18.19 22.34 15.34
C PRO A 108 -17.42 22.99 14.18
N LYS A 109 -16.11 22.72 14.04
CA LYS A 109 -15.30 23.19 12.91
C LYS A 109 -15.46 22.34 11.64
N GLY A 110 -16.24 21.26 11.70
CA GLY A 110 -16.54 20.37 10.57
C GLY A 110 -15.51 19.25 10.38
N PHE A 111 -14.76 18.92 11.42
CA PHE A 111 -13.78 17.84 11.39
C PHE A 111 -14.27 16.64 12.20
N ASN A 112 -13.96 15.45 11.67
CA ASN A 112 -14.03 14.17 12.34
C ASN A 112 -12.77 13.97 13.18
N PHE A 113 -12.91 13.30 14.32
CA PHE A 113 -11.79 13.03 15.22
C PHE A 113 -11.48 11.53 15.34
N GLY A 114 -10.20 11.20 15.26
CA GLY A 114 -9.67 9.86 15.44
C GLY A 114 -8.53 9.80 16.43
N VAL A 115 -8.28 8.61 16.97
CA VAL A 115 -7.12 8.33 17.80
C VAL A 115 -6.39 7.08 17.30
N GLY A 116 -5.08 7.03 17.48
CA GLY A 116 -4.32 5.79 17.39
C GLY A 116 -4.20 5.13 18.77
N THR A 117 -4.37 3.82 18.83
CA THR A 117 -4.11 2.99 20.02
C THR A 117 -3.10 1.92 19.68
N TRP A 118 -2.35 1.49 20.69
CA TRP A 118 -1.47 0.34 20.55
C TRP A 118 -2.16 -0.98 20.91
N GLY A 119 -3.32 -0.91 21.57
CA GLY A 119 -4.16 -2.07 21.92
C GLY A 119 -3.43 -3.19 22.66
N GLY A 120 -2.36 -2.85 23.37
CA GLY A 120 -1.43 -3.78 24.01
C GLY A 120 -0.08 -3.13 24.33
N PRO A 121 0.94 -3.95 24.61
CA PRO A 121 2.27 -3.44 24.93
C PRO A 121 2.84 -2.61 23.78
N GLN A 122 3.70 -1.66 24.08
CA GLN A 122 4.19 -0.68 23.11
C GLN A 122 5.70 -0.50 23.26
N LEU A 123 6.40 -0.29 22.14
CA LEU A 123 7.82 0.05 22.11
C LEU A 123 8.14 1.53 21.96
N CYS A 124 7.22 2.35 21.43
CA CYS A 124 7.46 3.79 21.31
C CYS A 124 7.37 4.48 22.68
N SER A 125 8.25 5.46 22.88
CA SER A 125 8.29 6.30 24.07
C SER A 125 6.95 6.98 24.33
N ARG A 126 6.60 7.06 25.62
CA ARG A 126 5.47 7.87 26.10
C ARG A 126 5.99 9.02 26.94
N PRO A 127 5.27 10.15 26.99
CA PRO A 127 5.46 11.10 28.05
C PRO A 127 5.20 10.36 29.38
N PHE A 128 6.28 10.09 30.12
CA PHE A 128 6.33 9.37 31.40
C PHE A 128 6.17 7.84 31.33
N GLY A 129 7.24 7.19 30.91
CA GLY A 129 7.50 5.76 31.07
C GLY A 129 8.89 5.49 30.50
N GLY A 130 9.82 5.02 31.32
CA GLY A 130 11.24 4.94 30.97
C GLY A 130 11.50 4.00 29.79
N GLY A 131 12.28 4.48 28.82
CA GLY A 131 12.79 3.66 27.72
C GLY A 131 11.73 2.85 26.95
N PRO A 132 12.16 1.92 26.07
CA PRO A 132 11.27 1.02 25.33
C PRO A 132 10.45 0.02 26.19
N GLU A 133 10.30 0.21 27.50
CA GLU A 133 9.83 -0.83 28.44
C GLU A 133 8.58 -0.47 29.26
N ALA A 134 7.92 0.67 29.02
CA ALA A 134 6.64 1.00 29.65
C ALA A 134 5.44 0.47 28.84
N GLY A 135 5.39 -0.84 28.61
CA GLY A 135 4.27 -1.49 27.91
C GLY A 135 2.95 -1.35 28.66
N LEU A 136 1.84 -1.18 27.93
CA LEU A 136 0.52 -1.41 28.49
C LEU A 136 0.10 -2.85 28.33
N ASP A 137 -0.72 -3.32 29.26
CA ASP A 137 -1.50 -4.50 28.98
C ASP A 137 -2.51 -4.21 27.85
N ILE A 138 -3.13 -5.27 27.35
CA ILE A 138 -4.29 -5.15 26.47
C ILE A 138 -5.46 -4.63 27.33
N PRO A 139 -6.35 -3.73 26.84
CA PRO A 139 -7.53 -3.32 27.60
C PRO A 139 -8.31 -4.56 28.06
N TRP A 140 -8.57 -4.66 29.36
CA TRP A 140 -9.22 -5.84 29.94
C TRP A 140 -10.71 -5.95 29.52
N ASP A 141 -11.33 -4.85 29.10
CA ASP A 141 -12.65 -4.78 28.50
C ASP A 141 -12.62 -3.91 27.23
N LEU A 142 -12.50 -4.57 26.08
CA LEU A 142 -12.47 -3.90 24.77
C LEU A 142 -13.81 -3.26 24.40
N GLU A 143 -14.94 -3.78 24.88
CA GLU A 143 -16.26 -3.21 24.58
C GLU A 143 -16.45 -1.89 25.32
N ALA A 144 -16.13 -1.85 26.61
CA ALA A 144 -16.12 -0.60 27.39
C ALA A 144 -15.12 0.41 26.80
N TYR A 145 -13.95 -0.04 26.37
CA TYR A 145 -12.92 0.78 25.74
C TYR A 145 -13.44 1.51 24.50
N VAL A 146 -13.93 0.77 23.49
CA VAL A 146 -14.40 1.38 22.23
C VAL A 146 -15.68 2.19 22.43
N LYS A 147 -16.57 1.76 23.33
CA LYS A 147 -17.78 2.51 23.66
C LYS A 147 -17.45 3.85 24.31
N SER A 148 -16.49 3.89 25.24
CA SER A 148 -16.07 5.14 25.89
C SER A 148 -15.47 6.13 24.90
N LEU A 149 -14.66 5.67 23.94
CA LEU A 149 -14.16 6.51 22.86
C LEU A 149 -15.30 7.04 21.97
N ALA A 150 -16.25 6.18 21.62
CA ALA A 150 -17.40 6.55 20.78
C ALA A 150 -18.32 7.56 21.47
N ASP A 151 -18.60 7.36 22.76
CA ASP A 151 -19.43 8.26 23.58
C ASP A 151 -18.80 9.66 23.69
N GLN A 152 -17.46 9.76 23.63
CA GLN A 152 -16.72 11.02 23.59
C GLN A 152 -16.66 11.63 22.18
N GLY A 153 -17.15 10.93 21.15
CA GLY A 153 -17.25 11.40 19.76
C GLY A 153 -16.05 11.08 18.87
N VAL A 154 -15.21 10.10 19.25
CA VAL A 154 -14.19 9.53 18.38
C VAL A 154 -14.86 8.65 17.31
N VAL A 155 -14.47 8.82 16.04
CA VAL A 155 -15.06 8.11 14.89
C VAL A 155 -14.03 7.37 14.04
N TYR A 156 -12.75 7.41 14.42
CA TYR A 156 -11.67 6.71 13.74
C TYR A 156 -10.71 6.14 14.78
N LEU A 157 -10.37 4.86 14.65
CA LEU A 157 -9.45 4.15 15.53
C LEU A 157 -8.38 3.45 14.70
N MET A 158 -7.13 3.85 14.87
CA MET A 158 -5.98 3.14 14.29
C MET A 158 -5.32 2.25 15.33
N HIS A 159 -5.23 0.96 15.07
CA HIS A 159 -4.61 -0.02 15.96
C HIS A 159 -3.26 -0.46 15.41
N ARG A 160 -2.19 -0.10 16.12
CA ARG A 160 -0.81 -0.44 15.78
C ARG A 160 -0.18 -1.32 16.87
N PRO A 161 0.40 -2.49 16.57
CA PRO A 161 0.93 -3.40 17.58
C PRO A 161 2.45 -3.25 17.74
N CYS A 162 2.89 -2.12 18.27
CA CYS A 162 4.33 -1.78 18.30
C CYS A 162 5.20 -2.73 19.11
N ASP A 163 4.66 -3.57 20.01
CA ASP A 163 5.39 -4.62 20.72
C ASP A 163 5.79 -5.82 19.87
N MET A 164 5.35 -5.87 18.61
CA MET A 164 5.66 -6.95 17.68
C MET A 164 6.37 -6.42 16.42
N PRO A 165 7.51 -5.69 16.57
CA PRO A 165 8.11 -4.84 15.53
C PRO A 165 9.13 -5.59 14.65
N SER A 166 8.98 -6.89 14.40
CA SER A 166 9.97 -7.57 13.56
C SER A 166 9.32 -8.45 12.53
N THR A 167 9.94 -8.47 11.36
CA THR A 167 9.55 -9.33 10.26
C THR A 167 9.72 -10.80 10.63
N GLU A 168 10.72 -11.16 11.43
CA GLU A 168 10.86 -12.50 12.02
C GLU A 168 9.61 -12.87 12.83
N PHE A 169 9.14 -11.96 13.70
CA PHE A 169 7.93 -12.18 14.49
C PHE A 169 6.68 -12.34 13.60
N LEU A 170 6.62 -11.57 12.51
CA LEU A 170 5.45 -11.52 11.64
C LEU A 170 5.43 -12.61 10.56
N GLN A 171 6.58 -13.19 10.22
CA GLN A 171 6.69 -14.35 9.33
C GLN A 171 6.53 -15.68 10.06
N ASN A 172 6.72 -15.71 11.39
CA ASN A 172 6.45 -16.89 12.18
C ASN A 172 4.92 -17.02 12.41
N PRO A 173 4.29 -18.14 11.96
CA PRO A 173 2.84 -18.32 12.05
C PRO A 173 2.27 -18.20 13.48
N ASP A 174 2.99 -18.69 14.49
CA ASP A 174 2.50 -18.71 15.87
C ASP A 174 2.39 -17.30 16.45
N THR A 175 3.35 -16.45 16.12
CA THR A 175 3.43 -15.06 16.57
C THR A 175 2.55 -14.14 15.72
N ALA A 176 2.47 -14.37 14.40
CA ALA A 176 1.50 -13.69 13.53
C ALA A 176 0.05 -13.93 13.98
N THR A 177 -0.28 -15.17 14.38
CA THR A 177 -1.62 -15.53 14.90
C THR A 177 -1.99 -14.70 16.13
N LYS A 178 -1.05 -14.47 17.06
CA LYS A 178 -1.30 -13.65 18.26
C LYS A 178 -1.64 -12.20 17.90
N LEU A 179 -0.95 -11.64 16.90
CA LEU A 179 -1.28 -10.31 16.41
C LEU A 179 -2.68 -10.28 15.78
N ASP A 180 -2.97 -11.25 14.93
CA ASP A 180 -4.26 -11.32 14.25
C ASP A 180 -5.42 -11.47 15.24
N GLU A 181 -5.24 -12.24 16.32
CA GLU A 181 -6.20 -12.34 17.42
C GLU A 181 -6.49 -10.97 18.08
N ARG A 182 -5.48 -10.12 18.29
CA ARG A 182 -5.71 -8.76 18.84
C ARG A 182 -6.58 -7.92 17.91
N TYR A 183 -6.33 -7.98 16.61
CA TYR A 183 -7.15 -7.27 15.64
C TYR A 183 -8.58 -7.80 15.57
N ILE A 184 -8.76 -9.13 15.60
CA ILE A 184 -10.08 -9.78 15.59
C ILE A 184 -10.87 -9.43 16.87
N ASN A 185 -10.23 -9.43 18.04
CA ASN A 185 -10.88 -9.08 19.30
C ASN A 185 -11.38 -7.64 19.32
N MET A 186 -10.57 -6.69 18.82
CA MET A 186 -11.00 -5.30 18.67
C MET A 186 -12.14 -5.15 17.65
N GLN A 187 -12.09 -5.86 16.52
CA GLN A 187 -13.20 -5.89 15.54
C GLN A 187 -14.50 -6.41 16.16
N ASN A 188 -14.42 -7.48 16.95
CA ASN A 188 -15.58 -8.03 17.67
C ASN A 188 -16.15 -7.03 18.67
N ALA A 189 -15.30 -6.30 19.41
CA ALA A 189 -15.76 -5.28 20.34
C ALA A 189 -16.49 -4.13 19.63
N LEU A 190 -15.98 -3.66 18.49
CA LEU A 190 -16.64 -2.65 17.65
C LEU A 190 -18.01 -3.15 17.14
N LEU A 191 -18.09 -4.41 16.70
CA LEU A 191 -19.35 -5.00 16.24
C LEU A 191 -20.38 -5.19 17.36
N ASN A 192 -19.96 -5.72 18.51
CA ASN A 192 -20.83 -6.03 19.64
C ASN A 192 -21.45 -4.76 20.24
N THR A 193 -20.64 -3.71 20.36
CA THR A 193 -21.07 -2.40 20.87
C THR A 193 -21.86 -1.59 19.83
N ARG A 194 -21.81 -1.97 18.56
CA ARG A 194 -22.45 -1.28 17.42
C ARG A 194 -22.03 0.18 17.27
N VAL A 195 -20.81 0.51 17.71
CA VAL A 195 -20.25 1.85 17.52
C VAL A 195 -19.86 2.06 16.06
N SER A 196 -20.06 3.28 15.56
CA SER A 196 -19.68 3.64 14.19
C SER A 196 -18.29 4.27 14.18
N MET A 197 -17.26 3.44 14.02
CA MET A 197 -15.87 3.87 13.85
C MET A 197 -15.25 3.29 12.59
N PHE A 198 -14.41 4.08 11.93
CA PHE A 198 -13.47 3.57 10.92
C PHE A 198 -12.30 2.92 11.66
N TYR A 199 -12.07 1.63 11.41
CA TYR A 199 -11.03 0.86 12.08
C TYR A 199 -9.87 0.54 11.14
N ALA A 200 -8.73 1.18 11.37
CA ALA A 200 -7.49 0.95 10.62
C ALA A 200 -6.56 0.02 11.40
N THR A 201 -6.01 -1.00 10.74
CA THR A 201 -5.02 -1.92 11.31
C THR A 201 -3.69 -1.78 10.58
N GLY A 202 -2.61 -2.20 11.22
CA GLY A 202 -1.37 -2.34 10.48
C GLY A 202 -0.14 -2.58 11.33
N GLN A 203 0.63 -3.57 10.90
CA GLN A 203 2.06 -3.69 11.21
C GLN A 203 2.78 -3.88 9.87
N TRP A 204 3.25 -2.78 9.27
CA TRP A 204 4.18 -2.71 8.12
C TRP A 204 3.96 -3.68 6.94
N GLY A 205 2.71 -4.07 6.68
CA GLY A 205 2.39 -5.05 5.62
C GLY A 205 2.77 -6.49 5.94
N ALA A 206 2.84 -6.83 7.22
CA ALA A 206 3.42 -8.07 7.71
C ALA A 206 2.45 -8.98 8.51
N SER A 207 1.19 -8.57 8.73
CA SER A 207 0.16 -9.47 9.28
C SER A 207 -0.39 -10.39 8.18
N ALA A 208 -0.38 -11.70 8.45
CA ALA A 208 -0.54 -12.73 7.44
C ALA A 208 -1.99 -12.95 6.95
N LEU A 209 -3.00 -12.40 7.62
CA LEU A 209 -4.38 -12.80 7.38
C LEU A 209 -5.19 -11.82 6.54
N ALA A 210 -5.47 -12.25 5.32
CA ALA A 210 -6.61 -11.86 4.48
C ALA A 210 -8.00 -12.08 5.15
N GLN A 211 -8.04 -12.50 6.43
CA GLN A 211 -9.25 -12.68 7.24
C GLN A 211 -9.62 -11.47 8.11
N GLN A 212 -8.87 -10.37 8.08
CA GLN A 212 -9.29 -9.07 8.63
C GLN A 212 -10.44 -8.46 7.82
N LYS A 213 -11.56 -9.19 7.75
CA LYS A 213 -12.71 -8.87 6.89
C LYS A 213 -13.46 -7.62 7.35
N LEU A 214 -13.25 -7.20 8.60
CA LEU A 214 -13.99 -6.13 9.27
C LEU A 214 -13.17 -4.87 9.52
N ALA A 215 -11.84 -4.91 9.31
CA ALA A 215 -11.05 -3.68 9.30
C ALA A 215 -11.42 -2.85 8.06
N ASN A 216 -11.48 -1.54 8.26
CA ASN A 216 -11.72 -0.60 7.18
C ASN A 216 -10.49 -0.31 6.35
N SER A 217 -9.30 -0.40 6.95
CA SER A 217 -8.04 -0.39 6.20
C SER A 217 -6.98 -1.23 6.89
N TRP A 218 -6.01 -1.71 6.10
CA TRP A 218 -4.85 -2.46 6.60
C TRP A 218 -3.56 -1.98 5.91
N ARG A 219 -2.51 -1.73 6.69
CA ARG A 219 -1.19 -1.35 6.15
C ARG A 219 -0.63 -2.46 5.27
N VAL A 220 -0.19 -2.14 4.06
CA VAL A 220 0.41 -3.11 3.09
C VAL A 220 1.92 -3.00 2.95
N SER A 221 2.53 -1.97 3.53
CA SER A 221 3.97 -1.74 3.55
C SER A 221 4.39 -1.00 4.82
N ASP A 222 5.70 -0.86 4.97
CA ASP A 222 6.36 -0.05 6.01
C ASP A 222 5.96 1.43 5.98
N GLU A 223 6.47 2.22 6.94
CA GLU A 223 6.24 3.65 7.03
C GLU A 223 6.67 4.42 5.78
N GLN A 224 5.94 5.50 5.49
CA GLN A 224 6.24 6.36 4.37
C GLN A 224 7.27 7.41 4.74
N LEU A 225 8.31 7.51 3.92
CA LEU A 225 9.27 8.60 3.94
C LEU A 225 9.12 9.44 2.66
N PRO A 226 9.46 10.74 2.68
CA PRO A 226 9.38 11.61 1.51
C PRO A 226 10.54 11.37 0.54
N ILE A 227 10.70 10.11 0.08
CA ILE A 227 11.71 9.68 -0.89
C ILE A 227 11.11 8.69 -1.89
N TRP A 228 11.65 8.67 -3.10
CA TRP A 228 11.12 7.86 -4.21
C TRP A 228 11.07 6.36 -3.89
N ASP A 229 12.07 5.85 -3.17
CA ASP A 229 12.17 4.43 -2.84
C ASP A 229 11.03 3.96 -1.91
N SER A 230 10.51 4.84 -1.05
CA SER A 230 9.32 4.53 -0.24
C SER A 230 8.06 4.38 -1.09
N PHE A 231 7.89 5.25 -2.10
CA PHE A 231 6.82 5.09 -3.08
C PHE A 231 6.94 3.75 -3.84
N VAL A 232 8.16 3.42 -4.31
CA VAL A 232 8.42 2.16 -5.01
C VAL A 232 8.11 0.95 -4.11
N ARG A 233 8.47 1.00 -2.83
CA ARG A 233 8.15 -0.04 -1.84
C ARG A 233 6.64 -0.27 -1.75
N SER A 234 5.84 0.78 -1.60
CA SER A 234 4.38 0.64 -1.46
C SER A 234 3.68 0.22 -2.72
N LEU A 235 4.14 0.71 -3.87
CA LEU A 235 3.63 0.27 -5.17
C LEU A 235 3.80 -1.23 -5.36
N ASN A 236 4.91 -1.82 -4.92
CA ASN A 236 5.09 -3.27 -4.98
C ASN A 236 4.42 -4.00 -3.80
N GLY A 237 4.36 -3.38 -2.62
CA GLY A 237 3.69 -3.94 -1.43
C GLY A 237 2.20 -4.19 -1.64
N VAL A 238 1.51 -3.31 -2.37
CA VAL A 238 0.06 -3.44 -2.63
C VAL A 238 -0.29 -4.51 -3.67
N VAL A 239 0.66 -5.01 -4.46
CA VAL A 239 0.39 -5.94 -5.58
C VAL A 239 -0.38 -7.18 -5.12
N ALA A 240 0.03 -7.78 -4.00
CA ALA A 240 -0.61 -8.98 -3.44
C ALA A 240 -1.99 -8.71 -2.81
N PHE A 241 -2.33 -7.44 -2.54
CA PHE A 241 -3.51 -7.08 -1.78
C PHE A 241 -4.52 -6.21 -2.54
N ALA A 242 -4.14 -5.72 -3.72
CA ALA A 242 -4.94 -4.79 -4.52
C ALA A 242 -6.38 -5.28 -4.76
N HIS A 243 -6.57 -6.59 -4.97
CA HIS A 243 -7.89 -7.17 -5.23
C HIS A 243 -8.82 -7.24 -4.01
N TYR A 244 -8.30 -7.10 -2.79
CA TYR A 244 -9.11 -7.13 -1.57
C TYR A 244 -9.88 -5.84 -1.32
N ALA A 245 -9.46 -4.73 -1.95
CA ALA A 245 -10.15 -3.45 -1.85
C ALA A 245 -11.61 -3.55 -2.30
N ARG A 246 -12.51 -3.03 -1.47
CA ARG A 246 -13.97 -3.04 -1.65
C ARG A 246 -14.58 -1.88 -0.84
N PRO A 247 -15.87 -1.56 -1.03
CA PRO A 247 -16.52 -0.54 -0.21
C PRO A 247 -16.32 -0.83 1.28
N GLY A 248 -15.79 0.17 1.99
CA GLY A 248 -15.48 0.07 3.41
C GLY A 248 -14.27 -0.78 3.79
N ALA A 249 -13.44 -1.25 2.85
CA ALA A 249 -12.22 -2.02 3.15
C ALA A 249 -11.11 -1.69 2.14
N PHE A 250 -10.04 -1.04 2.59
CA PHE A 250 -9.03 -0.40 1.74
C PHE A 250 -7.60 -0.85 2.07
N ASN A 251 -6.76 -0.98 1.04
CA ASN A 251 -5.32 -1.13 1.24
C ASN A 251 -4.76 0.21 1.73
N ASP A 252 -4.08 0.22 2.87
CA ASP A 252 -3.49 1.41 3.46
C ASP A 252 -2.01 1.49 3.08
N LEU A 253 -1.67 2.45 2.22
CA LEU A 253 -0.30 2.67 1.77
C LEU A 253 0.53 3.50 2.77
N GLY A 254 -0.05 3.90 3.91
CA GLY A 254 0.58 4.76 4.91
C GLY A 254 0.35 6.24 4.63
N PHE A 255 0.83 7.07 5.57
CA PHE A 255 0.63 8.52 5.51
C PHE A 255 1.41 9.18 4.38
N LEU A 256 0.77 10.11 3.67
CA LEU A 256 1.44 10.95 2.69
C LEU A 256 2.41 11.91 3.40
N ARG A 257 3.67 11.91 2.97
CA ARG A 257 4.70 12.89 3.35
C ARG A 257 5.18 13.64 2.12
N LEU A 258 4.79 14.91 2.04
CA LEU A 258 4.86 15.76 0.86
C LEU A 258 5.64 17.05 1.12
N ALA A 259 5.94 17.38 2.38
CA ALA A 259 6.86 18.45 2.73
C ALA A 259 8.31 17.98 2.60
N ARG A 260 9.24 18.93 2.48
CA ARG A 260 10.67 18.67 2.65
C ARG A 260 10.95 18.45 4.13
N THR A 261 11.68 17.38 4.46
CA THR A 261 12.06 17.07 5.85
C THR A 261 13.49 16.58 5.92
N ASP A 262 14.00 16.35 7.13
CA ASP A 262 15.34 15.76 7.32
C ASP A 262 15.43 14.34 6.75
N ASP A 263 14.30 13.62 6.68
CA ASP A 263 14.19 12.27 6.10
C ASP A 263 14.23 12.24 4.56
N GLY A 264 14.17 13.39 3.88
CA GLY A 264 14.19 13.46 2.43
C GLY A 264 13.29 14.53 1.79
N GLU A 265 13.31 14.57 0.47
CA GLU A 265 12.49 15.46 -0.35
C GLU A 265 12.12 14.79 -1.68
N LEU A 266 10.81 14.67 -1.92
CA LEU A 266 10.27 14.36 -3.24
C LEU A 266 10.18 15.64 -4.07
N ASN A 267 10.57 15.58 -5.35
CA ASN A 267 10.25 16.65 -6.27
C ASN A 267 8.75 16.65 -6.62
N PHE A 268 8.24 17.74 -7.22
CA PHE A 268 6.81 17.89 -7.49
C PHE A 268 6.23 16.77 -8.40
N VAL A 269 6.99 16.29 -9.38
CA VAL A 269 6.57 15.20 -10.27
C VAL A 269 6.39 13.91 -9.47
N GLU A 270 7.32 13.61 -8.57
CA GLU A 270 7.25 12.43 -7.70
C GLU A 270 6.11 12.54 -6.68
N LYS A 271 5.91 13.71 -6.06
CA LYS A 271 4.75 13.98 -5.17
C LYS A 271 3.43 13.71 -5.90
N ARG A 272 3.30 14.20 -7.13
CA ARG A 272 2.11 13.99 -7.98
C ARG A 272 1.92 12.51 -8.30
N THR A 273 2.98 11.80 -8.64
CA THR A 273 2.91 10.35 -8.92
C THR A 273 2.49 9.55 -7.70
N MET A 274 3.07 9.84 -6.54
CA MET A 274 2.68 9.20 -5.28
C MET A 274 1.21 9.46 -4.95
N PHE A 275 0.75 10.72 -4.97
CA PHE A 275 -0.65 11.06 -4.70
C PHE A 275 -1.61 10.40 -5.70
N THR A 276 -1.23 10.37 -6.99
CA THR A 276 -2.02 9.70 -8.03
C THR A 276 -2.23 8.23 -7.72
N PHE A 277 -1.17 7.53 -7.29
CA PHE A 277 -1.25 6.11 -6.97
C PHE A 277 -2.09 5.84 -5.71
N TRP A 278 -1.96 6.66 -4.67
CA TRP A 278 -2.84 6.61 -3.48
C TRP A 278 -4.31 6.78 -3.88
N ALA A 279 -4.59 7.73 -4.77
CA ALA A 279 -5.94 7.94 -5.26
C ALA A 279 -6.47 6.75 -6.06
N ALA A 280 -5.68 6.22 -7.00
CA ALA A 280 -6.06 5.09 -7.85
C ALA A 280 -6.28 3.78 -7.07
N THR A 281 -5.52 3.56 -6.00
CA THR A 281 -5.62 2.37 -5.13
C THR A 281 -6.72 2.46 -4.07
N LYS A 282 -7.39 3.62 -3.95
CA LYS A 282 -8.37 3.93 -2.90
C LYS A 282 -7.76 3.89 -1.49
N SER A 283 -6.45 4.16 -1.37
CA SER A 283 -5.81 4.31 -0.07
C SER A 283 -6.40 5.50 0.69
N PRO A 284 -6.45 5.49 2.03
CA PRO A 284 -6.69 6.70 2.81
C PRO A 284 -5.79 7.85 2.33
N LEU A 285 -6.37 9.04 2.08
CA LEU A 285 -5.62 10.24 1.73
C LEU A 285 -5.35 11.04 3.00
N ILE A 286 -4.51 10.48 3.84
CA ILE A 286 -4.12 11.08 5.12
C ILE A 286 -2.66 11.51 5.00
N PHE A 287 -2.39 12.79 5.14
CA PHE A 287 -1.03 13.31 5.18
C PHE A 287 -0.58 13.55 6.62
N SER A 288 0.73 13.59 6.87
CA SER A 288 1.27 13.68 8.23
C SER A 288 2.36 14.75 8.38
N ASP A 289 2.51 15.64 7.39
CA ASP A 289 3.42 16.79 7.51
C ASP A 289 2.81 17.90 8.36
N LYS A 290 3.66 18.77 8.92
CA LYS A 290 3.22 20.06 9.43
C LYS A 290 2.62 20.86 8.29
N VAL A 291 1.36 21.28 8.41
CA VAL A 291 0.57 21.89 7.31
C VAL A 291 1.21 23.17 6.80
N GLN A 292 1.94 23.92 7.65
CA GLN A 292 2.65 25.12 7.23
C GLN A 292 3.89 24.86 6.34
N ASP A 293 4.41 23.63 6.35
CA ASP A 293 5.62 23.25 5.61
C ASP A 293 5.28 22.62 4.24
N VAL A 294 3.99 22.37 3.99
CA VAL A 294 3.49 21.95 2.68
C VAL A 294 3.33 23.17 1.79
N ASP A 295 4.11 23.22 0.71
CA ASP A 295 4.09 24.34 -0.23
C ASP A 295 2.75 24.47 -0.97
N LYS A 296 2.48 25.67 -1.51
CA LYS A 296 1.19 26.00 -2.14
C LYS A 296 0.88 25.10 -3.34
N ASP A 297 1.87 24.78 -4.17
CA ASP A 297 1.64 23.97 -5.37
C ASP A 297 1.29 22.54 -4.99
N THR A 298 1.93 21.99 -3.96
CA THR A 298 1.59 20.70 -3.37
C THR A 298 0.18 20.72 -2.75
N VAL A 299 -0.23 21.81 -2.10
CA VAL A 299 -1.60 21.94 -1.58
C VAL A 299 -2.62 21.95 -2.72
N GLU A 300 -2.39 22.68 -3.82
CA GLU A 300 -3.27 22.63 -4.99
C GLU A 300 -3.30 21.24 -5.64
N MET A 301 -2.16 20.55 -5.68
CA MET A 301 -2.05 19.19 -6.21
C MET A 301 -2.94 18.21 -5.45
N ILE A 302 -2.89 18.19 -4.11
CA ILE A 302 -3.70 17.26 -3.31
C ILE A 302 -5.19 17.65 -3.25
N LYS A 303 -5.54 18.87 -3.65
CA LYS A 303 -6.94 19.31 -3.81
C LYS A 303 -7.54 18.96 -5.16
N ASN A 304 -6.81 18.31 -6.07
CA ASN A 304 -7.32 18.03 -7.42
C ASN A 304 -8.62 17.22 -7.36
N PRO A 305 -9.76 17.78 -7.83
CA PRO A 305 -11.07 17.17 -7.64
C PRO A 305 -11.24 15.87 -8.43
N ASN A 306 -10.56 15.72 -9.56
CA ASN A 306 -10.67 14.51 -10.39
C ASN A 306 -9.91 13.34 -9.77
N ALA A 307 -8.71 13.58 -9.22
CA ALA A 307 -7.97 12.57 -8.48
C ALA A 307 -8.72 12.17 -7.20
N ILE A 308 -9.26 13.13 -6.44
CA ILE A 308 -10.09 12.85 -5.27
C ILE A 308 -11.34 12.05 -5.66
N LYS A 309 -12.01 12.39 -6.77
CA LYS A 309 -13.18 11.64 -7.26
C LYS A 309 -12.85 10.19 -7.58
N VAL A 310 -11.66 9.91 -8.11
CA VAL A 310 -11.18 8.53 -8.25
C VAL A 310 -11.05 7.89 -6.87
N ASN A 311 -10.34 8.49 -5.94
CA ASN A 311 -10.16 7.93 -4.59
C ASN A 311 -11.49 7.64 -3.87
N GLN A 312 -12.46 8.54 -4.03
CA GLN A 312 -13.77 8.53 -3.38
C GLN A 312 -14.86 7.79 -4.18
N ASP A 313 -14.49 7.05 -5.24
CA ASP A 313 -15.41 6.24 -6.02
C ASP A 313 -16.05 5.13 -5.16
N GLU A 314 -17.38 5.05 -5.21
CA GLU A 314 -18.18 4.19 -4.32
C GLU A 314 -18.06 2.70 -4.62
N LEU A 315 -17.44 2.30 -5.74
CA LEU A 315 -17.14 0.89 -5.99
C LEU A 315 -16.00 0.41 -5.08
N GLY A 316 -15.17 1.32 -4.56
CA GLY A 316 -14.09 1.01 -3.62
C GLY A 316 -13.02 0.04 -4.16
N LYS A 317 -12.98 -0.17 -5.49
CA LYS A 317 -12.05 -1.10 -6.13
C LYS A 317 -10.73 -0.41 -6.46
N SER A 318 -9.63 -0.97 -5.95
CA SER A 318 -8.27 -0.55 -6.29
C SER A 318 -7.96 -0.83 -7.77
N VAL A 319 -7.06 -0.04 -8.35
CA VAL A 319 -6.29 -0.49 -9.53
C VAL A 319 -5.46 -1.73 -9.19
N THR A 320 -5.28 -2.61 -10.17
CA THR A 320 -4.36 -3.76 -10.08
C THR A 320 -3.31 -3.66 -11.17
N LEU A 321 -2.09 -4.16 -10.91
CA LEU A 321 -1.03 -4.21 -11.91
C LEU A 321 -1.49 -5.07 -13.09
N ARG A 322 -1.46 -4.50 -14.29
CA ARG A 322 -1.83 -5.18 -15.53
C ARG A 322 -0.62 -5.70 -16.27
N ARG A 323 0.45 -4.91 -16.33
CA ARG A 323 1.68 -5.30 -17.01
C ARG A 323 2.85 -4.44 -16.55
N ARG A 324 4.00 -5.08 -16.37
CA ARG A 324 5.30 -4.45 -16.16
C ARG A 324 6.13 -4.50 -17.43
N TYR A 325 6.56 -3.34 -17.91
CA TYR A 325 7.53 -3.19 -18.97
C TYR A 325 8.88 -2.85 -18.32
N PRO A 326 9.84 -3.80 -18.29
CA PRO A 326 11.14 -3.60 -17.66
C PRO A 326 11.82 -2.29 -18.09
N ASN A 327 12.23 -1.47 -17.11
CA ASN A 327 12.90 -0.18 -17.32
C ASN A 327 12.13 0.86 -18.16
N GLU A 328 10.83 0.66 -18.37
CA GLU A 328 10.00 1.56 -19.18
C GLU A 328 8.80 2.07 -18.39
N LYS A 329 7.86 1.18 -18.02
CA LYS A 329 6.61 1.58 -17.36
C LYS A 329 5.90 0.43 -16.65
N ASP A 330 5.07 0.77 -15.67
CA ASP A 330 4.01 -0.12 -15.20
C ASP A 330 2.64 0.44 -15.60
N ILE A 331 1.74 -0.46 -15.98
CA ILE A 331 0.34 -0.13 -16.28
C ILE A 331 -0.56 -0.79 -15.23
N TRP A 332 -1.42 0.02 -14.61
CA TRP A 332 -2.37 -0.38 -13.60
C TRP A 332 -3.78 0.05 -14.02
N SER A 333 -4.79 -0.77 -13.73
CA SER A 333 -6.18 -0.36 -13.98
C SER A 333 -7.19 -1.02 -13.07
N GLY A 334 -8.33 -0.34 -12.88
CA GLY A 334 -9.43 -0.80 -12.05
C GLY A 334 -10.77 -0.21 -12.49
N PRO A 335 -11.89 -0.89 -12.20
CA PRO A 335 -13.22 -0.40 -12.54
C PRO A 335 -13.63 0.77 -11.63
N LEU A 336 -14.50 1.63 -12.16
CA LEU A 336 -15.23 2.67 -11.43
C LEU A 336 -16.72 2.35 -11.38
N LYS A 337 -17.45 2.95 -10.43
CA LYS A 337 -18.89 2.69 -10.26
C LYS A 337 -19.71 3.04 -11.50
N ASP A 338 -19.30 4.06 -12.25
CA ASP A 338 -20.01 4.53 -13.45
C ASP A 338 -19.77 3.67 -14.70
N GLY A 339 -19.07 2.53 -14.56
CA GLY A 339 -18.71 1.65 -15.66
C GLY A 339 -17.42 2.05 -16.39
N GLY A 340 -16.82 3.19 -16.03
CA GLY A 340 -15.51 3.58 -16.53
C GLY A 340 -14.38 2.71 -15.96
N THR A 341 -13.20 2.79 -16.58
CA THR A 341 -11.97 2.18 -16.08
C THR A 341 -10.97 3.28 -15.75
N VAL A 342 -10.49 3.35 -14.50
CA VAL A 342 -9.36 4.22 -14.15
C VAL A 342 -8.06 3.52 -14.49
N VAL A 343 -7.10 4.27 -15.01
CA VAL A 343 -5.78 3.78 -15.42
C VAL A 343 -4.71 4.66 -14.80
N PHE A 344 -3.72 4.00 -14.19
CA PHE A 344 -2.49 4.63 -13.71
C PHE A 344 -1.31 4.07 -14.48
N VAL A 345 -0.46 4.95 -14.99
CA VAL A 345 0.79 4.57 -15.69
C VAL A 345 1.92 5.35 -15.07
N VAL A 346 3.00 4.68 -14.67
CA VAL A 346 4.22 5.33 -14.13
C VAL A 346 5.40 5.09 -15.07
N ASN A 347 6.20 6.13 -15.26
CA ASN A 347 7.42 6.09 -16.07
C ASN A 347 8.63 5.65 -15.22
N TRP A 348 9.24 4.52 -15.61
CA TRP A 348 10.45 3.95 -15.01
C TRP A 348 11.72 4.18 -15.82
N ALA A 349 11.61 4.74 -17.03
CA ALA A 349 12.78 5.07 -17.84
C ALA A 349 13.62 6.17 -17.19
N GLN A 350 14.89 6.27 -17.59
CA GLN A 350 15.88 7.20 -17.01
C GLN A 350 15.63 8.68 -17.36
N GLY A 351 14.54 9.00 -18.03
CA GLY A 351 14.25 10.34 -18.52
C GLY A 351 12.78 10.49 -18.93
N ASP A 352 12.44 11.68 -19.39
CA ASP A 352 11.15 11.94 -20.03
C ASP A 352 11.00 11.03 -21.25
N GLN A 353 9.82 10.42 -21.38
CA GLN A 353 9.60 9.45 -22.43
C GLN A 353 8.23 9.63 -23.09
N ARG A 354 8.24 9.68 -24.42
CA ARG A 354 7.04 9.46 -25.23
C ARG A 354 6.68 7.99 -25.18
N THR A 355 5.57 7.69 -24.53
CA THR A 355 5.22 6.34 -24.12
C THR A 355 4.04 5.83 -24.95
N THR A 356 4.17 4.63 -25.51
CA THR A 356 3.04 3.94 -26.15
C THR A 356 2.19 3.23 -25.09
N ILE A 357 0.91 3.58 -25.00
CA ILE A 357 -0.10 2.89 -24.20
C ILE A 357 -0.88 1.96 -25.12
N LYS A 358 -0.75 0.65 -24.92
CA LYS A 358 -1.54 -0.35 -25.65
C LYS A 358 -2.82 -0.62 -24.88
N LEU A 359 -3.97 -0.46 -25.54
CA LEU A 359 -5.28 -0.66 -24.92
C LEU A 359 -5.53 -2.14 -24.58
N ASP A 360 -4.84 -3.07 -25.25
CA ASP A 360 -4.95 -4.50 -24.99
C ASP A 360 -4.33 -4.91 -23.63
N ASP A 361 -3.43 -4.11 -23.07
CA ASP A 361 -2.95 -4.26 -21.69
C ASP A 361 -4.05 -3.91 -20.67
N LEU A 362 -5.03 -3.12 -21.10
CA LEU A 362 -6.19 -2.69 -20.32
C LEU A 362 -7.44 -3.54 -20.59
N GLY A 363 -7.35 -4.50 -21.52
CA GLY A 363 -8.45 -5.37 -21.94
C GLY A 363 -9.29 -4.83 -23.10
N PHE A 364 -8.89 -3.74 -23.75
CA PHE A 364 -9.71 -3.06 -24.75
C PHE A 364 -9.03 -2.97 -26.13
N SER A 365 -9.83 -3.00 -27.19
CA SER A 365 -9.41 -2.73 -28.57
C SER A 365 -9.63 -1.27 -28.96
N ALA A 366 -10.55 -0.57 -28.29
CA ALA A 366 -10.76 0.87 -28.41
C ALA A 366 -11.38 1.44 -27.12
N ALA A 367 -11.14 2.72 -26.84
CA ALA A 367 -11.76 3.44 -25.73
C ALA A 367 -11.69 4.95 -25.96
N ARG A 368 -12.67 5.71 -25.44
CA ARG A 368 -12.49 7.16 -25.22
C ARG A 368 -11.62 7.36 -23.99
N VAL A 369 -10.56 8.18 -24.12
CA VAL A 369 -9.56 8.41 -23.08
C VAL A 369 -9.64 9.84 -22.58
N GLU A 370 -9.73 10.03 -21.27
CA GLU A 370 -9.67 11.32 -20.60
C GLU A 370 -8.45 11.38 -19.67
N ASP A 371 -7.66 12.46 -19.73
CA ASP A 371 -6.64 12.76 -18.71
C ASP A 371 -7.29 13.51 -17.55
N LEU A 372 -7.31 12.87 -16.38
CA LEU A 372 -8.00 13.37 -15.20
C LEU A 372 -7.25 14.52 -14.52
N TRP A 373 -5.93 14.63 -14.68
CA TRP A 373 -5.18 15.70 -14.03
C TRP A 373 -5.46 17.07 -14.64
N VAL A 374 -5.54 17.13 -15.97
CA VAL A 374 -5.85 18.36 -16.71
C VAL A 374 -7.33 18.45 -17.13
N GLY A 375 -8.12 17.39 -16.93
CA GLY A 375 -9.53 17.34 -17.32
C GLY A 375 -9.74 17.38 -18.83
N GLN A 376 -8.83 16.77 -19.59
CA GLN A 376 -8.80 16.84 -21.05
C GLN A 376 -9.31 15.54 -21.67
N ASP A 377 -10.36 15.62 -22.50
CA ASP A 377 -10.77 14.52 -23.37
C ASP A 377 -9.75 14.39 -24.53
N LEU A 378 -9.08 13.24 -24.59
CA LEU A 378 -8.11 12.89 -25.63
C LEU A 378 -8.78 12.19 -26.83
N GLY A 379 -10.10 11.99 -26.78
CA GLY A 379 -10.92 11.36 -27.81
C GLY A 379 -10.84 9.83 -27.81
N ILE A 380 -11.47 9.23 -28.82
CA ILE A 380 -11.44 7.78 -29.04
C ILE A 380 -10.07 7.37 -29.57
N LYS A 381 -9.46 6.38 -28.92
CA LYS A 381 -8.22 5.72 -29.34
C LYS A 381 -8.52 4.27 -29.73
N GLU A 382 -7.80 3.78 -30.74
CA GLU A 382 -7.91 2.41 -31.23
C GLU A 382 -6.55 1.71 -31.12
N LYS A 383 -6.52 0.50 -30.57
CA LYS A 383 -5.35 -0.35 -30.29
C LYS A 383 -4.31 0.26 -29.35
N SER A 384 -3.81 1.45 -29.62
CA SER A 384 -2.81 2.16 -28.82
C SER A 384 -2.85 3.66 -29.06
N PHE A 385 -2.19 4.41 -28.19
CA PHE A 385 -1.89 5.83 -28.37
C PHE A 385 -0.56 6.18 -27.71
N GLU A 386 0.01 7.32 -28.07
CA GLU A 386 1.25 7.82 -27.48
C GLU A 386 0.98 9.06 -26.63
N ILE A 387 1.73 9.19 -25.54
CA ILE A 387 1.65 10.33 -24.62
C ILE A 387 3.00 10.50 -23.90
N ASP A 388 3.39 11.75 -23.68
CA ASP A 388 4.62 12.08 -22.97
C ASP A 388 4.43 11.93 -21.46
N ILE A 389 5.37 11.26 -20.81
CA ILE A 389 5.40 11.12 -19.35
C ILE A 389 6.79 11.56 -18.87
N ALA A 390 6.83 12.54 -17.98
CA ALA A 390 8.09 12.99 -17.37
C ALA A 390 8.79 11.85 -16.63
N HIS A 391 10.10 11.95 -16.44
CA HIS A 391 10.86 11.04 -15.58
C HIS A 391 10.23 10.96 -14.18
N ARG A 392 9.94 9.74 -13.69
CA ARG A 392 9.21 9.48 -12.44
C ARG A 392 7.79 10.07 -12.39
N GLY A 393 7.32 10.55 -13.53
CA GLY A 393 5.96 11.04 -13.74
C GLY A 393 4.98 9.89 -13.91
N SER A 394 3.70 10.26 -13.90
CA SER A 394 2.61 9.33 -14.11
C SER A 394 1.42 9.97 -14.80
N LEU A 395 0.57 9.11 -15.34
CA LEU A 395 -0.74 9.44 -15.88
C LEU A 395 -1.83 8.97 -14.94
N LEU A 396 -2.92 9.73 -14.90
CA LEU A 396 -4.19 9.31 -14.35
C LEU A 396 -5.25 9.47 -15.42
N LEU A 397 -5.69 8.35 -16.01
CA LEU A 397 -6.63 8.37 -17.11
C LEU A 397 -7.95 7.73 -16.71
N LYS A 398 -9.02 8.12 -17.39
CA LYS A 398 -10.30 7.42 -17.39
C LYS A 398 -10.63 6.94 -18.79
N LEU A 399 -11.01 5.68 -18.89
CA LEU A 399 -11.46 5.05 -20.12
C LEU A 399 -12.98 4.85 -20.05
N THR A 400 -13.66 5.24 -21.11
CA THR A 400 -15.10 5.08 -21.34
C THR A 400 -15.35 4.65 -22.78
N GLU A 401 -16.61 4.36 -23.17
CA GLU A 401 -16.96 3.92 -24.53
C GLU A 401 -16.05 2.78 -25.03
N THR A 402 -15.79 1.80 -24.16
CA THR A 402 -14.82 0.75 -24.40
C THR A 402 -15.33 -0.31 -25.37
N LYS A 403 -14.43 -0.85 -26.18
CA LYS A 403 -14.62 -2.08 -26.95
C LYS A 403 -13.65 -3.12 -26.43
N GLU A 404 -14.14 -4.28 -26.01
CA GLU A 404 -13.30 -5.36 -25.50
C GLU A 404 -12.26 -5.81 -26.54
N ALA A 405 -11.06 -6.17 -26.06
CA ALA A 405 -10.07 -6.88 -26.86
C ALA A 405 -10.31 -8.40 -26.76
N PRO A 406 -9.88 -9.19 -27.76
CA PRO A 406 -9.81 -10.64 -27.61
C PRO A 406 -8.96 -11.03 -26.39
N ARG A 407 -9.40 -12.03 -25.64
CA ARG A 407 -8.64 -12.56 -24.51
C ARG A 407 -7.32 -13.15 -25.00
N LYS A 408 -6.23 -12.79 -24.32
CA LYS A 408 -4.90 -13.36 -24.55
C LYS A 408 -4.91 -14.83 -24.13
N GLU A 409 -4.56 -15.71 -25.06
CA GLU A 409 -4.28 -17.11 -24.74
C GLU A 409 -2.79 -17.30 -24.47
N PHE A 410 -2.46 -18.18 -23.54
CA PHE A 410 -1.08 -18.45 -23.16
C PHE A 410 -0.74 -19.92 -23.39
N THR A 411 0.49 -20.17 -23.85
CA THR A 411 1.12 -21.49 -23.80
C THR A 411 1.94 -21.56 -22.52
N ARG A 412 1.63 -22.53 -21.67
CA ARG A 412 2.25 -22.69 -20.34
C ARG A 412 3.37 -23.72 -20.39
N PHE A 413 4.50 -23.37 -19.80
CA PHE A 413 5.67 -24.20 -19.59
C PHE A 413 5.90 -24.42 -18.10
N THR A 414 5.64 -25.65 -17.63
CA THR A 414 5.73 -26.00 -16.21
C THR A 414 7.18 -26.12 -15.75
N ILE A 415 7.41 -26.16 -14.44
CA ILE A 415 8.76 -26.37 -13.92
C ILE A 415 9.37 -27.73 -14.31
N ASP A 416 8.55 -28.75 -14.55
CA ASP A 416 9.01 -30.06 -15.04
C ASP A 416 9.64 -30.02 -16.43
N GLN A 417 9.41 -28.94 -17.18
CA GLN A 417 10.00 -28.71 -18.50
C GLN A 417 11.23 -27.80 -18.43
N ALA A 418 11.62 -27.35 -17.23
CA ALA A 418 12.78 -26.49 -17.01
C ALA A 418 14.01 -27.30 -16.61
N GLU A 419 15.18 -26.77 -16.98
CA GLU A 419 16.46 -27.15 -16.39
C GLU A 419 16.81 -26.19 -15.26
N VAL A 420 17.45 -26.69 -14.19
CA VAL A 420 17.97 -25.86 -13.10
C VAL A 420 19.49 -25.97 -13.04
N VAL A 421 20.15 -24.84 -12.78
CA VAL A 421 21.60 -24.76 -12.56
C VAL A 421 21.85 -24.58 -11.07
N ALA A 422 22.66 -25.46 -10.49
CA ALA A 422 22.99 -25.45 -9.06
C ALA A 422 23.50 -24.07 -8.60
N PRO A 423 23.16 -23.63 -7.36
CA PRO A 423 22.48 -24.37 -6.31
C PRO A 423 20.96 -24.44 -6.47
N ALA A 424 20.38 -23.94 -7.57
CA ALA A 424 18.95 -24.07 -7.80
C ALA A 424 18.53 -25.53 -7.89
N GLU A 425 17.39 -25.85 -7.27
CA GLU A 425 16.83 -27.19 -7.24
C GLU A 425 15.31 -27.15 -7.43
N ILE A 426 14.73 -28.27 -7.88
CA ILE A 426 13.28 -28.42 -7.97
C ILE A 426 12.78 -29.15 -6.72
N LYS A 427 11.84 -28.54 -5.98
CA LYS A 427 11.27 -29.12 -4.76
C LYS A 427 9.78 -28.79 -4.62
N MET A 428 9.10 -29.54 -3.75
CA MET A 428 7.76 -29.21 -3.28
C MET A 428 7.81 -28.10 -2.22
N VAL A 429 6.98 -27.08 -2.40
CA VAL A 429 6.64 -26.06 -1.40
C VAL A 429 5.12 -26.07 -1.27
N GLY A 430 4.61 -26.56 -0.13
CA GLY A 430 3.21 -26.94 -0.01
C GLY A 430 2.85 -28.05 -1.00
N ASP A 431 1.83 -27.81 -1.82
CA ASP A 431 1.37 -28.68 -2.89
C ASP A 431 1.93 -28.31 -4.28
N GLN A 432 2.85 -27.34 -4.34
CA GLN A 432 3.43 -26.86 -5.59
C GLN A 432 4.85 -27.29 -5.81
N LYS A 433 5.16 -27.68 -7.04
CA LYS A 433 6.52 -27.94 -7.49
C LYS A 433 7.13 -26.65 -8.00
N VAL A 434 8.27 -26.26 -7.44
CA VAL A 434 8.94 -24.98 -7.75
C VAL A 434 10.43 -25.17 -7.96
N ALA A 435 11.05 -24.30 -8.76
CA ALA A 435 12.49 -24.07 -8.69
C ALA A 435 12.78 -23.05 -7.59
N ARG A 436 13.62 -23.44 -6.62
CA ARG A 436 14.05 -22.63 -5.49
C ARG A 436 15.57 -22.54 -5.43
N TYR A 437 16.09 -21.70 -4.53
CA TYR A 437 17.52 -21.42 -4.41
C TYR A 437 18.16 -20.93 -5.73
N ILE A 438 17.43 -20.08 -6.45
CA ILE A 438 17.95 -19.42 -7.65
C ILE A 438 18.82 -18.24 -7.19
N GLY A 439 20.14 -18.43 -7.25
CA GLY A 439 21.10 -17.49 -6.70
C GLY A 439 21.25 -16.20 -7.52
N PRO A 440 21.81 -15.15 -6.90
CA PRO A 440 22.12 -13.88 -7.55
C PRO A 440 23.31 -13.99 -8.51
N GLU A 441 23.51 -12.98 -9.36
CA GLU A 441 24.70 -12.84 -10.21
C GLU A 441 24.98 -14.07 -11.09
N GLY A 442 23.93 -14.78 -11.51
CA GLY A 442 24.05 -16.00 -12.32
C GLY A 442 24.56 -17.24 -11.57
N LYS A 443 24.74 -17.17 -10.24
CA LYS A 443 25.14 -18.31 -9.38
C LYS A 443 23.91 -19.19 -9.09
N GLY A 444 23.32 -19.73 -10.15
CA GLY A 444 22.10 -20.54 -10.13
C GLY A 444 21.02 -19.93 -11.01
N SER A 445 20.25 -20.77 -11.71
CA SER A 445 19.19 -20.31 -12.62
C SER A 445 18.15 -21.39 -12.91
N VAL A 446 16.99 -20.95 -13.38
CA VAL A 446 15.99 -21.80 -14.04
C VAL A 446 15.96 -21.47 -15.53
N VAL A 447 15.88 -22.48 -16.38
CA VAL A 447 16.01 -22.35 -17.84
C VAL A 447 14.90 -23.12 -18.53
N TRP A 448 14.09 -22.44 -19.33
CA TRP A 448 13.18 -23.08 -20.29
C TRP A 448 13.78 -23.01 -21.69
N LYS A 449 13.72 -24.12 -22.42
CA LYS A 449 14.14 -24.23 -23.83
C LYS A 449 12.93 -24.38 -24.72
N ASP A 450 13.15 -24.24 -26.03
CA ASP A 450 12.12 -24.40 -27.05
C ASP A 450 10.92 -23.46 -26.89
N ILE A 451 11.17 -22.27 -26.37
CA ILE A 451 10.16 -21.23 -26.18
C ILE A 451 9.90 -20.55 -27.53
N PRO A 452 8.70 -20.67 -28.11
CA PRO A 452 8.45 -20.12 -29.43
C PRO A 452 8.42 -18.59 -29.41
N GLY A 453 8.83 -18.00 -30.53
CA GLY A 453 8.89 -16.57 -30.77
C GLY A 453 8.95 -16.28 -32.27
N GLY A 454 9.85 -15.39 -32.69
CA GLY A 454 10.16 -15.19 -34.11
C GLY A 454 9.79 -13.81 -34.64
N GLY A 455 9.88 -12.77 -33.81
CA GLY A 455 9.61 -11.38 -34.18
C GLY A 455 10.58 -10.41 -33.50
N THR A 456 10.61 -9.17 -33.98
CA THR A 456 11.44 -8.10 -33.40
C THR A 456 10.78 -7.37 -32.23
N ASP A 457 9.46 -7.54 -32.11
CA ASP A 457 8.65 -6.87 -31.11
C ASP A 457 8.71 -7.57 -29.75
N GLU A 458 8.39 -6.82 -28.71
CA GLU A 458 8.27 -7.39 -27.38
C GLU A 458 7.04 -8.30 -27.26
N VAL A 459 7.24 -9.44 -26.60
CA VAL A 459 6.24 -10.46 -26.31
C VAL A 459 5.82 -10.36 -24.84
N THR A 460 4.52 -10.52 -24.59
CA THR A 460 4.00 -10.67 -23.24
C THR A 460 4.29 -12.08 -22.72
N ILE A 461 4.97 -12.15 -21.59
CA ILE A 461 5.10 -13.38 -20.81
C ILE A 461 4.27 -13.29 -19.54
N ALA A 462 3.92 -14.44 -18.98
CA ALA A 462 3.29 -14.57 -17.68
C ALA A 462 4.17 -15.46 -16.80
N LEU A 463 4.50 -14.97 -15.60
CA LEU A 463 5.31 -15.70 -14.62
C LEU A 463 4.44 -16.13 -13.45
N ASP A 464 4.54 -17.41 -13.11
CA ASP A 464 3.94 -17.95 -11.88
C ASP A 464 5.05 -18.20 -10.88
N TYR A 465 4.95 -17.58 -9.71
CA TYR A 465 6.02 -17.59 -8.72
C TYR A 465 5.49 -17.43 -7.29
N ILE A 466 6.38 -17.65 -6.31
CA ILE A 466 6.12 -17.48 -4.88
C ILE A 466 7.21 -16.56 -4.30
N HIS A 467 6.79 -15.52 -3.59
CA HIS A 467 7.66 -14.58 -2.90
C HIS A 467 6.99 -14.10 -1.61
N ALA A 468 7.35 -14.74 -0.50
CA ALA A 468 6.82 -14.45 0.84
C ALA A 468 7.85 -13.79 1.79
N ALA A 469 9.01 -13.40 1.26
CA ALA A 469 10.05 -12.79 2.07
C ALA A 469 9.66 -11.37 2.51
N LEU A 470 9.74 -11.11 3.81
CA LEU A 470 9.70 -9.79 4.40
C LEU A 470 11.13 -9.23 4.51
N PRO A 471 11.28 -7.90 4.64
CA PRO A 471 12.57 -7.28 4.94
C PRO A 471 13.23 -7.84 6.18
N GLU A 472 14.56 -7.94 6.24
CA GLU A 472 15.24 -8.37 7.48
C GLU A 472 15.16 -7.30 8.58
N ASN A 473 15.00 -6.00 8.22
CA ASN A 473 14.94 -4.86 9.14
C ASN A 473 13.72 -3.95 8.85
N ASN A 474 13.27 -3.21 9.86
CA ASN A 474 12.03 -2.43 9.89
C ASN A 474 12.12 -0.96 9.44
N GLU A 475 13.23 -0.51 8.82
CA GLU A 475 13.41 0.93 8.52
C GLU A 475 14.22 1.24 7.25
N ASP A 476 14.33 0.33 6.28
CA ASP A 476 15.32 0.51 5.20
C ASP A 476 14.75 0.98 3.84
N THR A 477 15.39 2.02 3.30
CA THR A 477 15.24 2.48 1.91
C THR A 477 15.67 1.40 0.91
N GLY A 478 16.48 0.43 1.35
CA GLY A 478 16.93 -0.71 0.53
C GLY A 478 15.87 -1.79 0.25
N ASN A 479 14.76 -1.87 1.01
CA ASN A 479 13.78 -2.95 0.84
C ASN A 479 12.50 -2.53 0.13
N LEU A 480 12.47 -2.71 -1.19
CA LEU A 480 11.42 -2.21 -2.05
C LEU A 480 10.21 -3.17 -2.22
N SER A 481 10.05 -4.16 -1.33
CA SER A 481 8.94 -5.15 -1.40
C SER A 481 8.88 -5.96 -2.71
N PHE A 482 10.02 -6.15 -3.37
CA PHE A 482 10.19 -7.01 -4.54
C PHE A 482 11.56 -7.65 -4.58
N LYS A 483 11.68 -8.73 -5.37
CA LYS A 483 12.97 -9.33 -5.75
C LYS A 483 13.30 -8.99 -7.19
N ARG A 484 14.57 -8.70 -7.46
CA ARG A 484 15.06 -8.41 -8.82
C ARG A 484 15.51 -9.71 -9.47
N VAL A 485 14.97 -9.98 -10.64
CA VAL A 485 15.42 -11.09 -11.48
C VAL A 485 15.96 -10.57 -12.80
N LEU A 486 16.95 -11.28 -13.33
CA LEU A 486 17.45 -11.07 -14.67
C LEU A 486 16.89 -12.16 -15.56
N ILE A 487 16.12 -11.78 -16.57
CA ILE A 487 15.68 -12.69 -17.64
C ILE A 487 16.63 -12.51 -18.81
N THR A 488 17.37 -13.56 -19.16
CA THR A 488 18.30 -13.58 -20.29
C THR A 488 17.74 -14.49 -21.38
N VAL A 489 17.58 -13.96 -22.58
CA VAL A 489 17.07 -14.71 -23.73
C VAL A 489 18.25 -15.14 -24.60
N ASN A 490 18.27 -16.43 -24.97
CA ASN A 490 19.30 -17.05 -25.81
C ASN A 490 20.74 -16.89 -25.28
N ASP A 491 20.89 -16.70 -23.96
CA ASP A 491 22.17 -16.39 -23.30
C ASP A 491 22.89 -15.17 -23.93
N ASP A 492 22.14 -14.26 -24.56
CA ASP A 492 22.65 -13.04 -25.19
C ASP A 492 22.64 -11.88 -24.19
N ALA A 493 23.80 -11.26 -23.98
CA ALA A 493 23.97 -10.11 -23.10
C ALA A 493 23.14 -8.89 -23.54
N ASN A 494 22.75 -8.80 -24.81
CA ASN A 494 21.90 -7.73 -25.34
C ASN A 494 20.40 -8.01 -25.18
N LEU A 495 20.02 -9.22 -24.75
CA LEU A 495 18.64 -9.63 -24.53
C LEU A 495 18.40 -9.94 -23.05
N GLN A 496 18.76 -8.97 -22.21
CA GLN A 496 18.60 -9.03 -20.77
C GLN A 496 17.51 -8.07 -20.29
N PHE A 497 16.60 -8.57 -19.47
CA PHE A 497 15.46 -7.83 -18.94
C PHE A 497 15.45 -7.92 -17.43
N GLN A 498 15.56 -6.78 -16.75
CA GLN A 498 15.48 -6.71 -15.30
C GLN A 498 14.01 -6.60 -14.88
N VAL A 499 13.50 -7.65 -14.24
CA VAL A 499 12.10 -7.69 -13.80
C VAL A 499 12.06 -7.64 -12.28
N HIS A 500 11.30 -6.68 -11.77
CA HIS A 500 11.00 -6.59 -10.34
C HIS A 500 9.77 -7.46 -10.06
N LEU A 501 9.90 -8.44 -9.17
CA LEU A 501 8.83 -9.37 -8.80
C LEU A 501 8.35 -9.06 -7.39
N PRO A 502 7.18 -8.40 -7.24
CA PRO A 502 6.58 -8.08 -5.95
C PRO A 502 6.35 -9.30 -5.07
N ARG A 503 6.08 -9.11 -3.78
CA ARG A 503 5.57 -10.20 -2.94
C ARG A 503 4.27 -10.76 -3.53
N THR A 504 4.08 -12.06 -3.40
CA THR A 504 2.90 -12.76 -3.92
C THR A 504 1.78 -12.86 -2.89
N GLY A 505 2.16 -12.76 -1.62
CA GLY A 505 1.32 -12.80 -0.44
C GLY A 505 2.19 -12.77 0.81
N MET A 506 1.73 -13.43 1.86
CA MET A 506 2.40 -13.47 3.16
C MET A 506 2.98 -14.85 3.48
N THR A 507 2.58 -15.87 2.74
CA THR A 507 2.95 -17.27 2.99
C THR A 507 3.62 -17.89 1.78
N TRP A 508 4.45 -18.91 2.01
CA TRP A 508 5.04 -19.72 0.93
C TRP A 508 4.02 -20.58 0.16
N SER A 509 2.72 -20.51 0.51
CA SER A 509 1.62 -21.08 -0.28
C SER A 509 0.94 -20.06 -1.22
N ASP A 510 1.24 -18.77 -1.09
CA ASP A 510 0.64 -17.74 -1.92
C ASP A 510 1.35 -17.64 -3.26
N ILE A 511 0.75 -18.19 -4.31
CA ILE A 511 1.26 -18.10 -5.69
C ILE A 511 0.70 -16.85 -6.35
N TYR A 512 1.58 -16.03 -6.94
CA TYR A 512 1.12 -15.06 -7.94
C TYR A 512 0.98 -15.78 -9.27
N ASN A 513 -0.25 -15.90 -9.78
CA ASN A 513 -0.53 -16.54 -11.06
C ASN A 513 -0.61 -15.49 -12.15
N GLY A 514 0.26 -15.60 -13.15
CA GLY A 514 0.21 -14.82 -14.37
C GLY A 514 0.75 -13.39 -14.24
N PHE A 515 1.87 -13.19 -13.55
CA PHE A 515 2.53 -11.88 -13.52
C PHE A 515 3.01 -11.50 -14.92
N LEU A 516 2.41 -10.46 -15.51
CA LEU A 516 2.68 -10.08 -16.89
C LEU A 516 3.90 -9.16 -17.00
N ALA A 517 4.89 -9.61 -17.77
CA ALA A 517 6.08 -8.84 -18.11
C ALA A 517 6.31 -8.80 -19.64
N SER A 518 7.10 -7.84 -20.09
CA SER A 518 7.51 -7.70 -21.50
C SER A 518 8.97 -8.12 -21.69
N ILE A 519 9.25 -8.99 -22.67
CA ILE A 519 10.61 -9.40 -23.09
C ILE A 519 10.68 -9.52 -24.63
N LYS A 520 11.85 -9.79 -25.21
CA LYS A 520 11.98 -10.10 -26.65
C LYS A 520 12.33 -11.56 -26.89
N LEU A 521 11.69 -12.19 -27.88
CA LEU A 521 11.91 -13.59 -28.27
C LEU A 521 12.20 -13.66 -29.79
N PRO A 522 13.44 -13.30 -30.23
CA PRO A 522 13.72 -13.03 -31.64
C PRO A 522 13.71 -14.28 -32.53
N ASN A 523 13.99 -15.45 -31.97
CA ASN A 523 14.11 -16.68 -32.74
C ASN A 523 12.79 -17.45 -32.78
N LYS A 524 12.63 -18.36 -33.75
CA LYS A 524 11.47 -19.28 -33.78
C LYS A 524 11.42 -20.20 -32.56
N SER A 525 12.60 -20.54 -32.02
CA SER A 525 12.79 -21.28 -30.77
C SER A 525 13.86 -20.54 -29.96
N ASN A 526 13.56 -20.25 -28.69
CA ASN A 526 14.41 -19.47 -27.80
C ASN A 526 14.67 -20.24 -26.50
N THR A 527 15.77 -19.88 -25.86
CA THR A 527 16.05 -20.22 -24.46
C THR A 527 15.70 -19.02 -23.58
N VAL A 528 15.00 -19.24 -22.48
CA VAL A 528 14.70 -18.22 -21.46
C VAL A 528 15.31 -18.66 -20.14
N ARG A 529 16.33 -17.93 -19.69
CA ARG A 529 17.00 -18.14 -18.41
C ARG A 529 16.55 -17.07 -17.43
N ILE A 530 16.25 -17.47 -16.19
CA ILE A 530 15.98 -16.55 -15.09
C ILE A 530 16.97 -16.81 -13.94
N SER A 531 17.62 -15.74 -13.47
CA SER A 531 18.49 -15.74 -12.28
C SER A 531 18.11 -14.61 -11.33
N GLY A 532 18.57 -14.69 -10.09
CA GLY A 532 18.57 -13.52 -9.21
C GLY A 532 19.52 -12.46 -9.78
N LEU A 533 19.17 -11.18 -9.65
CA LEU A 533 20.06 -10.11 -10.07
C LEU A 533 21.13 -9.87 -8.99
N ASP A 534 20.69 -9.44 -7.82
CA ASP A 534 21.54 -9.02 -6.69
C ASP A 534 21.17 -9.70 -5.36
N GLN A 535 20.04 -10.39 -5.34
CA GLN A 535 19.59 -11.25 -4.25
C GLN A 535 19.01 -12.55 -4.82
N TRP A 536 18.76 -13.53 -3.96
CA TRP A 536 18.06 -14.76 -4.35
C TRP A 536 16.72 -14.43 -5.00
N ALA A 537 16.44 -15.01 -6.17
CA ALA A 537 15.17 -14.82 -6.86
C ALA A 537 13.99 -15.42 -6.07
N PRO A 538 12.74 -15.10 -6.46
CA PRO A 538 11.58 -15.86 -6.03
C PRO A 538 11.64 -17.33 -6.46
N GLU A 539 10.75 -18.13 -5.90
CA GLU A 539 10.56 -19.51 -6.32
C GLU A 539 9.64 -19.54 -7.54
N PHE A 540 10.05 -20.19 -8.63
CA PHE A 540 9.28 -20.20 -9.88
C PHE A 540 8.49 -21.50 -10.07
N VAL A 541 7.22 -21.37 -10.45
CA VAL A 541 6.30 -22.46 -10.73
C VAL A 541 6.20 -22.73 -12.24
N ALA A 542 6.06 -21.66 -13.05
CA ALA A 542 5.89 -21.77 -14.49
C ALA A 542 6.23 -20.47 -15.22
N LEU A 543 6.58 -20.62 -16.50
CA LEU A 543 6.65 -19.56 -17.49
C LEU A 543 5.52 -19.79 -18.49
N SER A 544 4.81 -18.74 -18.89
CA SER A 544 3.88 -18.81 -20.01
C SER A 544 4.15 -17.68 -21.00
N ILE A 545 3.85 -17.91 -22.27
CA ILE A 545 4.00 -16.90 -23.33
C ILE A 545 2.66 -16.71 -24.04
N VAL A 546 2.37 -15.49 -24.47
CA VAL A 546 1.16 -15.24 -25.25
C VAL A 546 1.24 -16.01 -26.58
N LYS A 547 0.14 -16.64 -26.99
CA LYS A 547 0.05 -17.27 -28.32
C LYS A 547 0.02 -16.17 -29.37
N THR A 548 0.97 -16.19 -30.29
CA THR A 548 0.88 -15.39 -31.51
C THR A 548 -0.32 -15.89 -32.33
N PRO A 549 -1.24 -15.02 -32.79
CA PRO A 549 -2.28 -15.45 -33.69
C PRO A 549 -1.65 -16.17 -34.88
N ALA A 550 -2.11 -17.38 -35.18
CA ALA A 550 -1.65 -18.07 -36.39
C ALA A 550 -1.92 -17.15 -37.57
N THR A 551 -0.88 -16.77 -38.32
CA THR A 551 -1.06 -16.09 -39.60
C THR A 551 -1.97 -17.00 -40.42
N PRO A 552 -3.15 -16.55 -40.89
CA PRO A 552 -3.99 -17.39 -41.72
C PRO A 552 -3.14 -17.85 -42.90
N ALA A 553 -3.08 -19.16 -43.12
CA ALA A 553 -2.38 -19.73 -44.26
C ALA A 553 -2.95 -19.08 -45.52
N THR A 554 -2.12 -18.29 -46.20
CA THR A 554 -2.43 -17.66 -47.49
C THR A 554 -2.62 -18.71 -48.57
#